data_AF-A0A947BSG2-F1
#
_entry.id   AF-A0A947BSG2-F1
#
_cell.length_a   1.000
_cell.length_b   1.000
_cell.length_c   1.000
_cell.angle_alpha   90.00
_cell.angle_beta   90.00
_cell.angle_gamma   90.00
#
_symmetry.space_group_name_H-M   'P 1'
#
loop_
_entity.id
_entity.type
_entity.pdbx_description
1 polymer ?
#
loop_
_entity_poly.entity_id
_entity_poly.type
_entity_poly.pdbx_seq_one_letter_code
_entity_poly.pdbx_strand_id
1 'polypeptide(L)'
;MTVFPTIRHSGSHFAVDLMGYDVNRCLSWKAARNAAPHDAIFDHISPWKKDIFLPLIADNLTVIPLRHPYLTAKSWDDRKKDRQDLIDSWLVLVEDIDPLQPFYLPLDVPDRQDYLDTLNAATGRDMATDWSPQGVVHNNQDLRHTDLTPSADILALCDRIGGFLSRFYKVPPT
;
A
#
# COMPACT_ATOMS: atom_id res chain seq x y z
N MET A 1 -2.52 -18.02 -4.62
CA MET A 1 -3.27 -16.98 -3.88
C MET A 1 -2.50 -15.68 -4.04
N THR A 2 -3.19 -14.54 -3.96
CA THR A 2 -2.51 -13.23 -4.01
C THR A 2 -2.80 -12.45 -2.74
N VAL A 3 -1.78 -11.76 -2.24
CA VAL A 3 -1.85 -11.01 -0.99
C VAL A 3 -1.68 -9.52 -1.30
N PHE A 4 -2.59 -8.70 -0.80
CA PHE A 4 -2.62 -7.24 -0.97
C PHE A 4 -2.55 -6.54 0.39
N PRO A 5 -1.39 -6.59 1.09
CA PRO A 5 -1.23 -5.83 2.30
C PRO A 5 -1.11 -4.35 1.92
N THR A 6 -1.84 -3.48 2.63
CA THR A 6 -1.78 -2.03 2.40
C THR A 6 -1.49 -1.29 3.69
N ILE A 7 -0.79 -0.17 3.62
CA ILE A 7 -0.90 0.81 4.71
C ILE A 7 -2.31 1.37 4.64
N ARG A 8 -2.97 1.58 5.79
CA ARG A 8 -4.33 2.13 5.75
C ARG A 8 -4.35 3.44 4.96
N HIS A 9 -5.31 3.54 4.05
CA HIS A 9 -5.48 4.68 3.17
C HIS A 9 -4.35 4.90 2.15
N SER A 10 -3.46 3.92 1.94
CA SER A 10 -2.53 3.88 0.80
C SER A 10 -3.20 3.42 -0.50
N GLY A 11 -4.48 3.73 -0.69
CA GLY A 11 -5.25 3.25 -1.84
C GLY A 11 -5.83 1.85 -1.65
N SER A 12 -6.30 1.54 -0.45
CA SER A 12 -7.07 0.34 -0.13
C SER A 12 -8.22 0.05 -1.11
N HIS A 13 -8.78 1.07 -1.76
CA HIS A 13 -9.81 0.94 -2.80
C HIS A 13 -9.22 0.57 -4.17
N PHE A 14 -7.99 0.97 -4.50
CA PHE A 14 -7.34 0.57 -5.76
C PHE A 14 -7.01 -0.91 -5.79
N ALA A 15 -6.71 -1.54 -4.64
CA ALA A 15 -6.49 -2.99 -4.54
C ALA A 15 -7.70 -3.82 -5.03
N VAL A 16 -8.89 -3.23 -4.96
CA VAL A 16 -10.19 -3.79 -5.30
C VAL A 16 -10.38 -3.79 -6.81
N ASP A 17 -10.18 -2.61 -7.41
CA ASP A 17 -10.31 -2.40 -8.84
C ASP A 17 -9.23 -3.15 -9.60
N LEU A 18 -7.99 -3.16 -9.10
CA LEU A 18 -6.82 -3.77 -9.74
C LEU A 18 -7.04 -5.23 -10.14
N MET A 19 -7.89 -5.93 -9.40
CA MET A 19 -8.06 -7.37 -9.51
C MET A 19 -9.50 -7.75 -9.86
N GLY A 20 -10.42 -6.78 -10.00
CA GLY A 20 -11.84 -7.04 -10.25
C GLY A 20 -12.54 -7.83 -9.13
N TYR A 21 -12.02 -7.80 -7.90
CA TYR A 21 -12.62 -8.47 -6.75
C TYR A 21 -13.48 -7.48 -5.96
N ASP A 22 -14.59 -7.94 -5.40
CA ASP A 22 -15.35 -7.20 -4.40
C ASP A 22 -14.57 -7.22 -3.07
N VAL A 23 -14.24 -6.05 -2.48
CA VAL A 23 -13.54 -5.97 -1.15
C VAL A 23 -14.27 -6.76 -0.09
N ASN A 24 -15.60 -6.84 -0.19
CA ASN A 24 -16.44 -7.57 0.75
C ASN A 24 -16.29 -9.09 0.60
N ARG A 25 -15.63 -9.55 -0.47
CA ARG A 25 -15.24 -10.94 -0.73
C ARG A 25 -13.76 -11.20 -0.51
N CYS A 26 -12.94 -10.17 -0.29
CA CYS A 26 -11.56 -10.37 0.13
C CYS A 26 -11.53 -10.94 1.54
N LEU A 27 -10.81 -12.06 1.69
CA LEU A 27 -10.72 -12.72 2.98
C LEU A 27 -9.85 -11.88 3.92
N SER A 28 -10.38 -11.57 5.11
CA SER A 28 -9.52 -11.13 6.21
C SER A 28 -8.48 -12.22 6.52
N TRP A 29 -7.37 -11.87 7.16
CA TRP A 29 -6.29 -12.82 7.42
C TRP A 29 -6.69 -13.99 8.32
N LYS A 30 -7.76 -13.83 9.10
CA LYS A 30 -8.36 -14.93 9.85
C LYS A 30 -8.93 -16.02 8.93
N ALA A 31 -9.40 -15.64 7.75
CA ALA A 31 -9.91 -16.56 6.73
C ALA A 31 -8.83 -17.02 5.74
N ALA A 32 -7.64 -16.41 5.74
CA ALA A 32 -6.49 -16.82 4.90
C ALA A 32 -6.10 -18.30 5.08
N ARG A 33 -6.26 -18.85 6.29
CA ARG A 33 -5.95 -20.27 6.58
C ARG A 33 -6.78 -21.26 5.76
N ASN A 34 -7.95 -20.84 5.28
CA ASN A 34 -8.86 -21.64 4.48
C ASN A 34 -8.97 -21.13 3.04
N ALA A 35 -8.11 -20.19 2.65
CA ALA A 35 -8.16 -19.57 1.34
C ALA A 35 -7.75 -20.57 0.25
N ALA A 36 -8.51 -20.58 -0.83
CA ALA A 36 -8.20 -21.34 -2.03
C ALA A 36 -7.07 -20.65 -2.83
N PRO A 37 -6.37 -21.37 -3.73
CA PRO A 37 -5.30 -20.80 -4.54
C PRO A 37 -5.69 -19.60 -5.40
N HIS A 38 -6.98 -19.41 -5.69
CA HIS A 38 -7.52 -18.31 -6.49
C HIS A 38 -8.05 -17.13 -5.65
N ASP A 39 -8.02 -17.25 -4.32
CA ASP A 39 -8.48 -16.19 -3.44
C ASP A 39 -7.47 -15.03 -3.38
N ALA A 40 -8.02 -13.85 -3.09
CA ALA A 40 -7.27 -12.65 -2.78
C ALA A 40 -7.44 -12.31 -1.29
N ILE A 41 -6.33 -12.08 -0.60
CA ILE A 41 -6.31 -11.60 0.78
C ILE A 41 -6.02 -10.11 0.76
N PHE A 42 -6.87 -9.33 1.42
CA PHE A 42 -6.69 -7.88 1.58
C PHE A 42 -6.79 -7.52 3.06
N ASP A 43 -5.82 -6.76 3.58
CA ASP A 43 -5.90 -6.14 4.91
C ASP A 43 -4.82 -5.06 5.05
N HIS A 44 -4.86 -4.40 6.19
CA HIS A 44 -3.93 -3.36 6.54
C HIS A 44 -2.76 -3.88 7.34
N ILE A 45 -1.55 -3.49 6.93
CA ILE A 45 -0.31 -3.71 7.68
C ILE A 45 -0.50 -3.08 9.06
N SER A 46 -0.07 -3.80 10.09
CA SER A 46 -0.16 -3.41 11.49
C SER A 46 0.86 -4.22 12.29
N PRO A 47 1.61 -3.61 13.23
CA PRO A 47 2.67 -4.29 13.99
C PRO A 47 2.21 -5.55 14.71
N TRP A 48 1.03 -5.52 15.33
CA TRP A 48 0.47 -6.64 16.09
C TRP A 48 0.01 -7.83 15.22
N LYS A 49 0.03 -7.68 13.89
CA LYS A 49 -0.30 -8.74 12.93
C LYS A 49 0.94 -9.24 12.18
N LYS A 50 2.14 -8.75 12.49
CA LYS A 50 3.39 -9.06 11.78
C LYS A 50 3.63 -10.56 11.63
N ASP A 51 3.48 -11.34 12.72
CA ASP A 51 3.70 -12.80 12.70
C ASP A 51 2.69 -13.56 11.83
N ILE A 52 1.58 -12.92 11.51
CA ILE A 52 0.57 -13.44 10.57
C ILE A 52 0.92 -13.00 9.14
N PHE A 53 1.42 -11.78 8.96
CA PHE A 53 1.76 -11.22 7.65
C PHE A 53 2.94 -11.91 6.97
N LEU A 54 4.05 -12.04 7.69
CA LEU A 54 5.32 -12.44 7.08
C LEU A 54 5.28 -13.82 6.41
N PRO A 55 4.69 -14.87 7.01
CA PRO A 55 4.63 -16.18 6.34
C PRO A 55 3.82 -16.14 5.04
N LEU A 56 2.67 -15.48 5.03
CA LEU A 56 1.82 -15.44 3.83
C LEU A 56 2.44 -14.59 2.72
N ILE A 57 3.16 -13.53 3.06
CA ILE A 57 3.90 -12.73 2.08
C ILE A 57 5.05 -13.55 1.48
N ALA A 58 5.79 -14.27 2.32
CA ALA A 58 6.91 -15.10 1.87
C ALA A 58 6.46 -16.24 0.92
N ASP A 59 5.27 -16.80 1.15
CA ASP A 59 4.78 -17.97 0.41
C ASP A 59 3.91 -17.63 -0.81
N ASN A 60 3.56 -16.35 -1.03
CA ASN A 60 2.59 -15.97 -2.05
C ASN A 60 3.01 -14.74 -2.86
N LEU A 61 2.44 -14.63 -4.06
CA LEU A 61 2.52 -13.39 -4.83
C LEU A 61 1.90 -12.26 -4.00
N THR A 62 2.71 -11.25 -3.71
CA THR A 62 2.33 -10.10 -2.91
C THR A 62 2.45 -8.84 -3.73
N VAL A 63 1.38 -8.04 -3.74
CA VAL A 63 1.32 -6.75 -4.43
C VAL A 63 0.91 -5.68 -3.42
N ILE A 64 1.71 -4.63 -3.29
CA ILE A 64 1.52 -3.57 -2.30
C ILE A 64 1.21 -2.25 -3.02
N PRO A 65 -0.07 -1.84 -3.06
CA PRO A 65 -0.45 -0.48 -3.40
C PRO A 65 0.20 0.51 -2.42
N LEU A 66 1.00 1.41 -2.97
CA LEU A 66 1.83 2.32 -2.19
C LEU A 66 1.43 3.77 -2.45
N ARG A 67 1.16 4.50 -1.37
CA ARG A 67 1.03 5.96 -1.40
C ARG A 67 2.19 6.59 -0.66
N HIS A 68 2.49 7.84 -0.98
CA HIS A 68 3.51 8.58 -0.26
C HIS A 68 3.13 8.74 1.23
N PRO A 69 4.07 8.62 2.19
CA PRO A 69 3.76 8.75 3.62
C PRO A 69 2.98 10.02 3.96
N TYR A 70 3.28 11.16 3.32
CA TYR A 70 2.56 12.43 3.54
C TYR A 70 1.06 12.34 3.23
N LEU A 71 0.70 11.65 2.14
CA LEU A 71 -0.70 11.48 1.74
C LEU A 71 -1.42 10.50 2.67
N THR A 72 -0.73 9.45 3.11
CA THR A 72 -1.27 8.56 4.15
C THR A 72 -1.50 9.29 5.46
N ALA A 73 -0.55 10.15 5.88
CA ALA A 73 -0.63 10.96 7.09
C ALA A 73 -1.79 11.95 7.05
N LYS A 74 -1.96 12.70 5.95
CA LYS A 74 -3.11 13.61 5.77
C LYS A 74 -4.44 12.87 5.94
N SER A 75 -4.57 11.71 5.31
CA SER A 75 -5.76 10.86 5.42
C SER A 75 -5.97 10.29 6.84
N TRP A 76 -4.89 10.06 7.58
CA TRP A 76 -4.88 9.60 8.97
C TRP A 76 -5.34 10.69 9.95
N ASP A 77 -4.77 11.89 9.77
CA ASP A 77 -5.05 13.08 10.57
C ASP A 77 -6.50 13.54 10.39
N ASP A 78 -7.03 13.53 9.15
CA ASP A 78 -8.44 13.85 8.86
C ASP A 78 -9.42 12.97 9.67
N ARG A 79 -8.98 11.76 10.03
CA ARG A 79 -9.75 10.77 10.81
C ARG A 79 -9.41 10.77 12.30
N LYS A 80 -8.54 11.68 12.75
CA LYS A 80 -8.11 11.84 14.14
C LYS A 80 -7.58 10.52 14.75
N LYS A 81 -6.79 9.79 13.95
CA LYS A 81 -6.17 8.52 14.36
C LYS A 81 -4.80 8.77 15.01
N ASP A 82 -4.32 7.81 15.79
CA ASP A 82 -3.01 7.87 16.42
C ASP A 82 -1.91 7.72 15.38
N ARG A 83 -1.06 8.74 15.23
CA ARG A 83 -0.01 8.76 14.22
C ARG A 83 1.08 7.72 14.48
N GLN A 84 1.29 7.30 15.73
CA GLN A 84 2.27 6.26 16.02
C GLN A 84 1.91 4.95 15.32
N ASP A 85 0.62 4.59 15.26
CA ASP A 85 0.16 3.41 14.52
C ASP A 85 0.54 3.47 13.02
N LEU A 86 0.47 4.66 12.41
CA LEU A 86 0.85 4.86 11.01
C LEU A 86 2.36 4.68 10.82
N ILE A 87 3.15 5.29 11.72
CA ILE A 87 4.61 5.20 11.69
C ILE A 87 5.05 3.74 11.85
N ASP A 88 4.51 3.03 12.84
CA ASP A 88 4.89 1.64 13.08
C ASP A 88 4.48 0.72 11.91
N SER A 89 3.34 1.01 11.26
CA SER A 89 2.92 0.26 10.06
C SER A 89 3.90 0.47 8.90
N TRP A 90 4.43 1.68 8.71
CA TRP A 90 5.46 1.96 7.72
C TRP A 90 6.79 1.27 8.06
N LEU A 91 7.18 1.24 9.33
CA LEU A 91 8.40 0.55 9.76
C LEU A 91 8.29 -0.96 9.51
N VAL A 92 7.15 -1.59 9.81
CA VAL A 92 6.92 -3.01 9.47
C VAL A 92 7.01 -3.24 7.96
N LEU A 93 6.44 -2.35 7.15
CA LEU A 93 6.53 -2.46 5.70
C LEU A 93 7.98 -2.44 5.22
N VAL A 94 8.79 -1.52 5.72
CA VAL A 94 10.16 -1.29 5.23
C VAL A 94 11.16 -2.27 5.84
N GLU A 95 11.06 -2.57 7.13
CA GLU A 95 12.05 -3.35 7.86
C GLU A 95 11.80 -4.86 7.76
N ASP A 96 10.54 -5.27 7.62
CA ASP A 96 10.16 -6.69 7.68
C ASP A 96 9.57 -7.23 6.38
N ILE A 97 8.76 -6.44 5.68
CA ILE A 97 8.06 -6.88 4.47
C ILE A 97 8.90 -6.65 3.20
N ASP A 98 9.54 -5.48 3.05
CA ASP A 98 10.37 -5.16 1.88
C ASP A 98 11.49 -6.18 1.61
N PRO A 99 12.17 -6.75 2.63
CA PRO A 99 13.16 -7.83 2.42
C PRO A 99 12.60 -9.09 1.76
N LEU A 100 11.28 -9.32 1.82
CA LEU A 100 10.60 -10.43 1.15
C LEU A 100 10.33 -10.16 -0.35
N GLN A 101 10.77 -9.00 -0.85
CA GLN A 101 10.69 -8.60 -2.27
C GLN A 101 9.26 -8.66 -2.86
N PRO A 102 8.26 -8.04 -2.21
CA PRO A 102 6.93 -7.94 -2.81
C PRO A 102 6.98 -7.02 -4.04
N PHE A 103 5.95 -7.12 -4.88
CA PHE A 103 5.76 -6.13 -5.95
C PHE A 103 5.10 -4.87 -5.38
N TYR A 104 5.59 -3.71 -5.79
CA TYR A 104 5.03 -2.43 -5.39
C TYR A 104 4.31 -1.75 -6.54
N LEU A 105 3.16 -1.15 -6.24
CA LEU A 105 2.40 -0.33 -7.16
C LEU A 105 2.25 1.10 -6.59
N PRO A 106 3.15 2.03 -6.92
CA PRO A 106 3.03 3.41 -6.47
C PRO A 106 1.84 4.09 -7.15
N LEU A 107 0.95 4.67 -6.36
CA LEU A 107 -0.32 5.23 -6.84
C LEU A 107 -0.26 6.74 -7.13
N ASP A 108 0.63 7.44 -6.42
CA ASP A 108 0.74 8.91 -6.46
C ASP A 108 1.83 9.39 -7.43
N VAL A 109 2.14 8.61 -8.47
CA VAL A 109 3.17 8.93 -9.47
C VAL A 109 2.56 9.00 -10.88
N PRO A 110 3.07 9.88 -11.78
CA PRO A 110 2.52 10.02 -13.14
C PRO A 110 2.65 8.75 -13.99
N ASP A 111 3.69 7.97 -13.76
CA ASP A 111 4.09 6.75 -14.47
C ASP A 111 3.51 5.48 -13.83
N ARG A 112 2.48 5.59 -12.97
CA ARG A 112 1.88 4.44 -12.27
C ARG A 112 1.35 3.32 -13.18
N GLN A 113 0.99 3.63 -14.43
CA GLN A 113 0.62 2.62 -15.42
C GLN A 113 1.82 1.75 -15.82
N ASP A 114 3.01 2.31 -15.97
CA ASP A 114 4.22 1.56 -16.33
C ASP A 114 4.59 0.55 -15.23
N TYR A 115 4.35 0.90 -13.95
CA TYR A 115 4.49 -0.03 -12.83
C TYR A 115 3.48 -1.18 -12.90
N LEU A 116 2.23 -0.90 -13.26
CA LEU A 116 1.18 -1.92 -13.44
C LEU A 116 1.51 -2.86 -14.61
N ASP A 117 1.98 -2.31 -15.72
CA ASP A 117 2.35 -3.10 -16.90
C ASP A 117 3.55 -4.01 -16.59
N THR A 118 4.53 -3.48 -15.85
CA THR A 118 5.68 -4.26 -15.35
C THR A 118 5.25 -5.38 -14.41
N LEU A 119 4.33 -5.08 -13.49
CA LEU A 119 3.72 -6.05 -12.57
C LEU A 119 2.99 -7.16 -13.35
N ASN A 120 2.17 -6.81 -14.34
CA ASN A 120 1.47 -7.77 -15.19
C ASN A 120 2.43 -8.66 -15.97
N ALA A 121 3.45 -8.07 -16.59
CA ALA A 121 4.48 -8.81 -17.33
C ALA A 121 5.26 -9.77 -16.43
N ALA A 122 5.64 -9.35 -15.22
CA ALA A 122 6.39 -10.17 -14.27
C ALA A 122 5.56 -11.31 -13.68
N THR A 123 4.26 -11.10 -13.51
CA THR A 123 3.36 -12.05 -12.83
C THR A 123 2.52 -12.91 -13.77
N GLY A 124 2.48 -12.58 -15.06
CA GLY A 124 1.62 -13.21 -16.05
C GLY A 124 0.13 -12.95 -15.82
N ARG A 125 -0.20 -11.89 -15.08
CA ARG A 125 -1.58 -11.51 -14.76
C ARG A 125 -2.07 -10.39 -15.66
N ASP A 126 -3.39 -10.29 -15.77
CA ASP A 126 -4.08 -9.23 -16.49
C ASP A 126 -4.84 -8.33 -15.49
N MET A 127 -4.07 -7.59 -14.70
CA MET A 127 -4.62 -6.63 -13.73
C MET A 127 -4.91 -5.30 -14.43
N ALA A 128 -6.07 -4.73 -14.15
CA ALA A 128 -6.54 -3.48 -14.72
C ALA A 128 -7.12 -2.58 -13.65
N THR A 129 -7.03 -1.26 -13.80
CA THR A 129 -7.64 -0.29 -12.89
C THR A 129 -8.21 0.87 -13.69
N ASP A 130 -9.35 1.39 -13.24
CA ASP A 130 -9.97 2.59 -13.80
C ASP A 130 -9.23 3.88 -13.38
N TRP A 131 -8.18 3.76 -12.56
CA TRP A 131 -7.43 4.80 -11.86
C TRP A 131 -8.31 5.84 -11.14
N SER A 132 -9.61 5.56 -11.03
CA SER A 132 -10.64 6.48 -10.60
C SER A 132 -11.05 6.05 -9.20
N PRO A 133 -10.79 6.85 -8.17
CA PRO A 133 -11.06 6.40 -6.81
C PRO A 133 -12.58 6.20 -6.62
N GLN A 134 -13.02 4.97 -6.37
CA GLN A 134 -14.42 4.69 -6.07
C GLN A 134 -14.75 4.93 -4.59
N GLY A 135 -15.89 5.56 -4.30
CA GLY A 135 -16.43 5.70 -2.94
C GLY A 135 -15.73 6.76 -2.05
N VAL A 136 -15.29 7.87 -2.63
CA VAL A 136 -14.48 8.89 -1.94
C VAL A 136 -15.27 9.66 -0.88
N VAL A 137 -14.96 9.43 0.40
CA VAL A 137 -15.52 10.18 1.53
C VAL A 137 -14.70 11.46 1.83
N HIS A 138 -13.45 11.55 1.35
CA HIS A 138 -12.57 12.71 1.56
C HIS A 138 -11.78 13.05 0.28
N ASN A 139 -11.86 14.30 -0.18
CA ASN A 139 -11.27 14.85 -1.42
C ASN A 139 -9.73 14.94 -1.41
N ASN A 140 -9.02 13.89 -1.01
CA ASN A 140 -7.55 13.84 -0.98
C ASN A 140 -6.95 13.17 -2.24
N GLN A 141 -7.75 13.04 -3.30
CA GLN A 141 -7.41 12.32 -4.53
C GLN A 141 -6.50 13.12 -5.47
N ASP A 142 -6.71 14.44 -5.52
CA ASP A 142 -5.93 15.34 -6.38
C ASP A 142 -4.73 15.95 -5.65
N LEU A 143 -4.63 15.70 -4.33
CA LEU A 143 -3.50 16.16 -3.52
C LEU A 143 -2.23 15.42 -3.94
N ARG A 144 -1.21 16.18 -4.31
CA ARG A 144 0.14 15.66 -4.45
C ARG A 144 0.84 15.73 -3.11
N HIS A 145 1.77 14.83 -2.86
CA HIS A 145 2.57 14.87 -1.64
C HIS A 145 3.37 16.19 -1.52
N THR A 146 3.71 16.82 -2.65
CA THR A 146 4.37 18.14 -2.72
C THR A 146 3.49 19.29 -2.23
N ASP A 147 2.17 19.12 -2.17
CA ASP A 147 1.22 20.15 -1.76
C ASP A 147 0.97 20.13 -0.24
N LEU A 148 1.60 19.20 0.47
CA LEU A 148 1.40 18.97 1.89
C LEU A 148 2.59 19.46 2.70
N THR A 149 2.30 20.09 3.84
CA THR A 149 3.29 20.33 4.89
C THR A 149 3.18 19.18 5.91
N PRO A 150 4.06 18.17 5.87
CA PRO A 150 4.04 17.08 6.83
C PRO A 150 4.40 17.55 8.25
N SER A 151 3.91 16.83 9.25
CA SER A 151 4.36 16.98 10.63
C SER A 151 5.80 16.49 10.82
N ALA A 152 6.46 16.95 11.89
CA ALA A 152 7.87 16.67 12.16
C ALA A 152 8.18 15.16 12.32
N ASP A 153 7.26 14.40 12.90
CA ASP A 153 7.35 12.94 13.04
C ASP A 153 7.26 12.21 11.68
N ILE A 154 6.45 12.70 10.74
CA ILE A 154 6.35 12.13 9.39
C ILE A 154 7.55 12.52 8.53
N LEU A 155 8.11 13.72 8.73
CA LEU A 155 9.41 14.09 8.15
C LEU A 155 10.50 13.13 8.63
N ALA A 156 10.61 12.92 9.96
CA ALA A 156 11.58 12.00 10.53
C ALA A 156 11.40 10.55 10.05
N LEU A 157 10.15 10.11 9.87
CA LEU A 157 9.85 8.82 9.22
C LEU A 157 10.42 8.78 7.80
N CYS A 158 10.07 9.76 6.95
CA CYS A 158 10.53 9.80 5.55
C CYS A 158 12.06 9.84 5.44
N ASP A 159 12.75 10.56 6.31
CA ASP A 159 14.22 10.58 6.35
C ASP A 159 14.77 9.19 6.67
N ARG A 160 14.18 8.50 7.67
CA ARG A 160 14.56 7.13 8.05
C ARG A 160 14.34 6.13 6.93
N ILE A 161 13.22 6.22 6.21
CA ILE A 161 12.86 5.28 5.13
C ILE A 161 13.23 5.81 3.73
N GLY A 162 14.07 6.84 3.65
CA GLY A 162 14.36 7.55 2.40
C GLY A 162 14.90 6.66 1.28
N GLY A 163 15.77 5.71 1.62
CA GLY A 163 16.30 4.74 0.64
C GLY A 163 15.24 3.80 0.06
N PHE A 164 14.20 3.48 0.84
CA PHE A 164 13.04 2.73 0.36
C PHE A 164 12.19 3.60 -0.58
N LEU A 165 11.91 4.84 -0.18
CA LEU A 165 11.04 5.76 -0.92
C LEU A 165 11.64 6.19 -2.25
N SER A 166 12.96 6.35 -2.34
CA SER A 166 13.65 6.80 -3.56
C SER A 166 13.50 5.84 -4.75
N ARG A 167 13.05 4.60 -4.51
CA ARG A 167 12.71 3.63 -5.56
C ARG A 167 11.44 3.99 -6.33
N PHE A 168 10.57 4.80 -5.73
CA PHE A 168 9.23 5.08 -6.25
C PHE A 168 8.94 6.58 -6.38
N TYR A 169 9.31 7.36 -5.37
CA TYR A 169 9.03 8.79 -5.30
C TYR A 169 10.36 9.53 -5.42
N LYS A 170 10.62 10.05 -6.63
CA LYS A 170 11.73 10.96 -6.85
C LYS A 170 11.40 12.26 -6.12
N VAL A 171 12.12 12.55 -5.04
CA VAL A 171 12.09 13.88 -4.42
C VAL A 171 12.62 14.85 -5.48
N PRO A 172 11.88 15.91 -5.86
CA PRO A 172 12.47 16.96 -6.68
C PRO A 172 13.69 17.50 -5.92
N PRO A 173 14.83 17.77 -6.56
CA PRO A 173 15.93 18.43 -5.87
C PRO A 173 15.40 19.74 -5.25
N THR A 174 15.73 19.93 -3.98
CA THR A 174 15.45 21.16 -3.23
C THR A 174 16.29 22.31 -3.75
#